data_AF-A0AAW2HVP5-F1
#
_entry.id   AF-A0AAW2HVP5-F1
#
_cell.length_a   1.000
_cell.length_b   1.000
_cell.length_c   1.000
_cell.angle_alpha   90.00
_cell.angle_beta   90.00
_cell.angle_gamma   90.00
#
_symmetry.space_group_name_H-M   'P 1'
#
loop_
_entity.id
_entity.type
_entity.pdbx_description
1 polymer ?
#
loop_
_entity_poly.entity_id
_entity_poly.type
_entity_poly.pdbx_seq_one_letter_code
_entity_poly.pdbx_strand_id
1 'polypeptide(L)'
;MEYIISEIQDISMSKLAKWTASLVMIFGGVAPYIPQYREIKRTENAEGFSLHVCLALLLANTLRILFWFGKRYETPLLLQSLIMNATMLIMVRLCVHIKNKNQPMKRKERVFTGQHSFLISDWDTRYFWAWTDFQSYVDFLLFFSIISSLITYLMFDSPVFIELIGFMAVFIEATLGMPQLFQNYWNKSTRGMSVSMVLMWTCGDIFKTGYFILREAPSQFWMCGVLQVSVDIIILLQVHVYRDNAFIRKD
;
A
#
# COMPACT_ATOMS: atom_id res chain seq x y z
N MET A 1 37.94 -3.43 32.67
CA MET A 1 36.66 -4.15 32.82
C MET A 1 35.50 -3.27 32.35
N GLU A 2 35.42 -2.01 32.77
CA GLU A 2 34.40 -1.05 32.32
C GLU A 2 34.39 -0.79 30.81
N TYR A 3 35.55 -0.64 30.16
CA TYR A 3 35.64 -0.46 28.69
C TYR A 3 35.04 -1.63 27.89
N ILE A 4 35.28 -2.86 28.36
CA ILE A 4 34.74 -4.08 27.72
C ILE A 4 33.23 -4.15 27.94
N ILE A 5 32.73 -3.73 29.11
CA ILE A 5 31.30 -3.68 29.40
C ILE A 5 30.60 -2.62 28.55
N SER A 6 31.19 -1.43 28.37
CA SER A 6 30.63 -0.39 27.49
C SER A 6 30.62 -0.83 26.03
N GLU A 7 31.69 -1.45 25.54
CA GLU A 7 31.79 -1.92 24.15
C GLU A 7 30.82 -3.09 23.87
N ILE A 8 30.67 -4.03 24.82
CA ILE A 8 29.65 -5.09 24.74
C ILE A 8 28.24 -4.51 24.80
N GLN A 9 28.01 -3.51 25.64
CA GLN A 9 26.72 -2.86 25.78
C GLN A 9 26.33 -2.09 24.51
N ASP A 10 27.26 -1.38 23.88
CA ASP A 10 27.04 -0.68 22.60
C ASP A 10 26.80 -1.66 21.44
N ILE A 11 27.52 -2.79 21.41
CA ILE A 11 27.28 -3.87 20.44
C ILE A 11 25.90 -4.50 20.64
N SER A 12 25.47 -4.68 21.90
CA SER A 12 24.15 -5.22 22.23
C SER A 12 23.03 -4.26 21.82
N MET A 13 23.16 -2.98 22.17
CA MET A 13 22.18 -1.94 21.86
C MET A 13 22.05 -1.70 20.35
N SER A 14 23.16 -1.68 19.62
CA SER A 14 23.13 -1.54 18.16
C SER A 14 22.51 -2.75 17.45
N LYS A 15 22.75 -3.98 17.95
CA LYS A 15 22.07 -5.18 17.46
C LYS A 15 20.57 -5.12 17.76
N LEU A 16 20.18 -4.76 18.98
CA LEU A 16 18.79 -4.62 19.37
C LEU A 16 18.08 -3.59 18.49
N ALA A 17 18.68 -2.41 18.30
CA ALA A 17 18.15 -1.35 17.45
C ALA A 17 17.95 -1.82 16.00
N LYS A 18 18.91 -2.56 15.43
CA LYS A 18 18.78 -3.14 14.07
C LYS A 18 17.63 -4.15 13.99
N TRP A 19 17.49 -5.03 14.98
CA TRP A 19 16.39 -6.00 15.05
C TRP A 19 15.04 -5.32 15.18
N THR A 20 14.92 -4.33 16.07
CA THR A 20 13.71 -3.52 16.23
C THR A 20 13.38 -2.78 14.94
N ALA A 21 14.37 -2.16 14.28
CA ALA A 21 14.14 -1.46 13.02
C ALA A 21 13.65 -2.40 11.92
N SER A 22 14.21 -3.61 11.80
CA SER A 22 13.73 -4.62 10.87
C SER A 22 12.29 -5.04 11.17
N LEU A 23 11.94 -5.26 12.44
CA LEU A 23 10.56 -5.61 12.83
C LEU A 23 9.57 -4.50 12.50
N VAL A 24 9.94 -3.24 12.81
CA VAL A 24 9.12 -2.07 12.44
C VAL A 24 8.98 -1.98 10.93
N MET A 25 10.03 -2.28 10.16
CA MET A 25 9.96 -2.29 8.70
C MET A 25 8.98 -3.35 8.17
N ILE A 26 9.04 -4.56 8.75
CA ILE A 26 8.22 -5.70 8.32
C ILE A 26 6.73 -5.47 8.62
N PHE A 27 6.41 -5.00 9.83
CA PHE A 27 5.04 -4.90 10.31
C PHE A 27 4.44 -3.48 10.25
N GLY A 28 5.27 -2.46 10.15
CA GLY A 28 4.85 -1.06 10.23
C GLY A 28 3.82 -0.69 9.17
N GLY A 29 4.01 -1.14 7.93
CA GLY A 29 3.04 -0.92 6.85
C GLY A 29 1.69 -1.62 7.08
N VAL A 30 1.66 -2.72 7.83
CA VAL A 30 0.44 -3.51 8.10
C VAL A 30 -0.37 -2.90 9.25
N ALA A 31 0.29 -2.22 10.18
CA ALA A 31 -0.32 -1.71 11.40
C ALA A 31 -1.59 -0.87 11.18
N PRO A 32 -1.68 0.03 10.18
CA PRO A 32 -2.91 0.81 9.92
C PRO A 32 -4.12 -0.02 9.49
N TYR A 33 -3.91 -1.20 8.90
CA TYR A 33 -5.00 -2.05 8.41
C TYR A 33 -5.64 -2.91 9.51
N ILE A 34 -4.96 -3.10 10.64
CA ILE A 34 -5.48 -3.84 11.80
C ILE A 34 -6.71 -3.14 12.40
N PRO A 35 -6.67 -1.84 12.78
CA PRO A 35 -7.85 -1.16 13.28
C PRO A 35 -8.95 -1.08 12.21
N GLN A 36 -8.59 -0.87 10.93
CA GLN A 36 -9.54 -0.85 9.82
C GLN A 36 -10.30 -2.17 9.69
N TYR A 37 -9.60 -3.31 9.76
CA TYR A 37 -10.20 -4.64 9.73
C TYR A 37 -11.20 -4.80 10.88
N ARG A 38 -10.80 -4.40 12.10
CA ARG A 38 -11.65 -4.51 13.30
C ARG A 38 -12.90 -3.63 13.17
N GLU A 39 -12.76 -2.42 12.63
CA GLU A 39 -13.87 -1.52 12.40
C GLU A 39 -14.87 -2.10 11.42
N ILE A 40 -14.42 -2.52 10.23
CA ILE A 40 -15.29 -3.13 9.20
C ILE A 40 -16.02 -4.37 9.75
N LYS A 41 -15.31 -5.21 10.51
CA LYS A 41 -15.92 -6.40 11.13
C LYS A 41 -16.95 -6.04 12.19
N ARG A 42 -16.73 -4.96 12.96
CA ARG A 42 -17.64 -4.51 14.01
C ARG A 42 -18.88 -3.81 13.45
N THR A 43 -18.71 -2.97 12.44
CA THR A 43 -19.81 -2.19 11.83
C THR A 43 -20.60 -2.99 10.79
N GLU A 44 -20.07 -4.14 10.38
CA GLU A 44 -20.57 -4.90 9.22
C GLU A 44 -20.74 -4.03 7.97
N ASN A 45 -19.92 -2.99 7.82
CA ASN A 45 -19.97 -2.07 6.70
C ASN A 45 -18.58 -1.89 6.09
N ALA A 46 -18.45 -2.23 4.80
CA ALA A 46 -17.22 -2.15 4.04
C ALA A 46 -17.23 -1.04 2.96
N GLU A 47 -18.20 -0.13 2.98
CA GLU A 47 -18.29 0.97 2.01
C GLU A 47 -17.24 2.06 2.24
N GLY A 48 -16.81 2.27 3.49
CA GLY A 48 -15.80 3.26 3.85
C GLY A 48 -14.36 2.90 3.46
N PHE A 49 -14.10 1.67 3.00
CA PHE A 49 -12.77 1.21 2.61
C PHE A 49 -12.70 0.86 1.12
N SER A 50 -11.71 1.43 0.43
CA SER A 50 -11.55 1.25 -1.02
C SER A 50 -10.77 -0.02 -1.35
N LEU A 51 -11.41 -0.94 -2.08
CA LEU A 51 -10.76 -2.14 -2.62
C LEU A 51 -9.62 -1.81 -3.60
N HIS A 52 -9.65 -0.62 -4.22
CA HIS A 52 -8.59 -0.16 -5.12
C HIS A 52 -7.27 0.10 -4.39
N VAL A 53 -7.31 0.46 -3.11
CA VAL A 53 -6.10 0.57 -2.28
C VAL A 53 -5.46 -0.81 -2.12
N CYS A 54 -6.28 -1.84 -1.85
CA CYS A 54 -5.79 -3.22 -1.85
C CYS A 54 -5.18 -3.60 -3.20
N LEU A 55 -5.82 -3.27 -4.32
CA LEU A 55 -5.27 -3.52 -5.65
C LEU A 55 -3.87 -2.90 -5.80
N ALA A 56 -3.76 -1.60 -5.57
CA ALA A 56 -2.52 -0.86 -5.74
C ALA A 56 -1.39 -1.48 -4.91
N LEU A 57 -1.67 -1.83 -3.65
CA LEU A 57 -0.69 -2.50 -2.78
C LEU A 57 -0.35 -3.91 -3.22
N LEU A 58 -1.34 -4.70 -3.67
CA LEU A 58 -1.10 -6.05 -4.17
C LEU A 58 -0.19 -6.02 -5.41
N LEU A 59 -0.45 -5.11 -6.35
CA LEU A 59 0.38 -4.94 -7.56
C LEU A 59 1.77 -4.42 -7.20
N ALA A 60 1.86 -3.36 -6.39
CA ALA A 60 3.12 -2.77 -5.94
C ALA A 60 4.03 -3.81 -5.27
N ASN A 61 3.50 -4.58 -4.32
CA ASN A 61 4.29 -5.58 -3.60
C ASN A 61 4.63 -6.79 -4.47
N THR A 62 3.77 -7.18 -5.41
CA THR A 62 4.09 -8.23 -6.39
C THR A 62 5.26 -7.81 -7.28
N LEU A 63 5.21 -6.60 -7.85
CA LEU A 63 6.32 -6.05 -8.63
C LEU A 63 7.59 -5.90 -7.80
N ARG A 64 7.47 -5.52 -6.53
CA ARG A 64 8.61 -5.42 -5.60
C ARG A 64 9.28 -6.77 -5.36
N ILE A 65 8.50 -7.85 -5.21
CA ILE A 65 9.03 -9.21 -5.09
C ILE A 65 9.78 -9.61 -6.37
N LEU A 66 9.24 -9.30 -7.56
CA LEU A 66 9.93 -9.55 -8.83
C LEU A 66 11.25 -8.75 -8.95
N PHE A 67 11.21 -7.47 -8.59
CA PHE A 67 12.39 -6.62 -8.57
C PHE A 67 13.51 -7.21 -7.69
N TRP A 68 13.17 -7.80 -6.55
CA TRP A 68 14.15 -8.41 -5.66
C TRP A 68 14.96 -9.54 -6.32
N PHE A 69 14.35 -10.32 -7.21
CA PHE A 69 15.06 -11.37 -7.94
C PHE A 69 16.08 -10.80 -8.93
N GLY A 70 15.79 -9.66 -9.56
CA GLY A 70 16.72 -8.96 -10.45
C GLY A 70 17.79 -8.18 -9.71
N LYS A 71 17.42 -7.43 -8.66
CA LYS A 71 18.32 -6.64 -7.82
C LYS A 71 18.01 -6.85 -6.35
N ARG A 72 18.93 -7.51 -5.65
CA ARG A 72 18.77 -7.86 -4.24
C ARG A 72 18.88 -6.61 -3.38
N TYR A 73 17.80 -6.32 -2.66
CA TYR A 73 17.75 -5.36 -1.57
C TYR A 73 17.48 -6.09 -0.24
N GLU A 74 17.49 -5.37 0.88
CA GLU A 74 17.42 -6.00 2.19
C GLU A 74 16.18 -6.90 2.41
N THR A 75 16.40 -8.03 3.09
CA THR A 75 15.38 -9.06 3.34
C THR A 75 14.16 -8.60 4.15
N PRO A 76 14.24 -7.63 5.11
CA PRO A 76 13.05 -7.14 5.82
C PRO A 76 12.01 -6.53 4.88
N LEU A 77 12.45 -5.85 3.80
CA LEU A 77 11.55 -5.25 2.81
C LEU A 77 10.87 -6.32 1.96
N LEU A 78 11.54 -7.44 1.66
CA LEU A 78 10.92 -8.56 0.96
C LEU A 78 9.83 -9.19 1.83
N LEU A 79 10.14 -9.43 3.11
CA LEU A 79 9.18 -9.98 4.05
C LEU A 79 8.00 -9.01 4.28
N GLN A 80 8.27 -7.70 4.31
CA GLN A 80 7.25 -6.65 4.32
C GLN A 80 6.27 -6.79 3.13
N SER A 81 6.77 -7.00 1.90
CA SER A 81 5.92 -7.22 0.72
C SER A 81 5.05 -8.46 0.84
N LEU A 82 5.60 -9.56 1.34
CA LEU A 82 4.88 -10.84 1.49
C LEU A 82 3.75 -10.70 2.52
N ILE A 83 4.04 -10.15 3.70
CA ILE A 83 3.04 -9.94 4.76
C ILE A 83 1.99 -8.92 4.31
N MET A 84 2.39 -7.86 3.61
CA MET A 84 1.46 -6.88 3.06
C MET A 84 0.50 -7.52 2.06
N ASN A 85 0.99 -8.35 1.12
CA ASN A 85 0.13 -9.08 0.19
C ASN A 85 -0.88 -9.98 0.91
N ALA A 86 -0.43 -10.75 1.91
CA ALA A 86 -1.31 -11.57 2.73
C ALA A 86 -2.39 -10.74 3.45
N THR A 87 -1.99 -9.60 4.02
CA THR A 87 -2.91 -8.67 4.69
C THR A 87 -3.94 -8.10 3.72
N MET A 88 -3.52 -7.67 2.53
CA MET A 88 -4.42 -7.12 1.53
C MET A 88 -5.42 -8.17 1.03
N LEU A 89 -5.01 -9.43 0.86
CA LEU A 89 -5.92 -10.53 0.54
C LEU A 89 -6.94 -10.78 1.67
N ILE A 90 -6.51 -10.74 2.93
CA ILE A 90 -7.42 -10.83 4.10
C ILE A 90 -8.43 -9.68 4.08
N MET A 91 -7.99 -8.45 3.82
CA MET A 91 -8.85 -7.28 3.72
C MET A 91 -9.86 -7.39 2.58
N VAL A 92 -9.42 -7.81 1.39
CA VAL A 92 -10.31 -8.05 0.23
C VAL A 92 -11.35 -9.11 0.58
N ARG A 93 -10.94 -10.25 1.16
CA ARG A 93 -11.85 -11.32 1.57
C ARG A 93 -12.91 -10.83 2.55
N LEU A 94 -12.52 -10.04 3.56
CA LEU A 94 -13.46 -9.47 4.54
C LEU A 94 -14.47 -8.54 3.85
N CYS A 95 -13.98 -7.63 3.02
CA CYS A 95 -14.83 -6.63 2.35
C CYS A 95 -15.82 -7.30 1.38
N VAL A 96 -15.37 -8.29 0.61
CA VAL A 96 -16.23 -9.05 -0.32
C VAL A 96 -17.27 -9.84 0.45
N HIS A 97 -16.88 -10.51 1.54
CA HIS A 97 -17.81 -11.28 2.38
C HIS A 97 -18.95 -10.41 2.93
N ILE A 98 -18.62 -9.24 3.51
CA ILE A 98 -19.61 -8.31 4.08
C ILE A 98 -20.49 -7.71 2.98
N LYS A 99 -19.92 -7.31 1.84
CA LYS A 99 -20.69 -6.75 0.71
C LYS A 99 -21.71 -7.76 0.19
N ASN A 100 -21.33 -9.03 0.07
CA ASN A 100 -22.25 -10.08 -0.37
C ASN A 100 -23.32 -10.39 0.67
N LYS A 101 -22.98 -10.41 1.96
CA LYS A 101 -23.94 -10.59 3.06
C LYS A 101 -25.02 -9.51 3.05
N ASN A 102 -24.64 -8.26 2.78
CA ASN A 102 -25.55 -7.11 2.87
C ASN A 102 -26.34 -6.84 1.57
N GLN A 103 -25.92 -7.38 0.42
CA GLN A 103 -26.59 -7.15 -0.87
C GLN A 103 -26.84 -8.43 -1.70
N PRO A 104 -27.54 -9.45 -1.18
CA PRO A 104 -27.70 -10.74 -1.87
C PRO A 104 -28.58 -10.71 -3.15
N MET A 105 -29.40 -9.67 -3.40
CA MET A 105 -30.46 -9.71 -4.44
C MET A 105 -30.42 -8.65 -5.55
N LYS A 106 -29.43 -7.73 -5.62
CA LYS A 106 -29.46 -6.62 -6.61
C LYS A 106 -28.35 -6.61 -7.68
N ARG A 107 -27.42 -7.56 -7.69
CA ARG A 107 -26.24 -7.49 -8.57
C ARG A 107 -26.25 -8.63 -9.59
N LYS A 108 -26.33 -8.31 -10.89
CA LYS A 108 -25.92 -9.25 -11.96
C LYS A 108 -24.55 -9.82 -11.56
N GLU A 109 -24.40 -11.14 -11.58
CA GLU A 109 -23.12 -11.80 -11.30
C GLU A 109 -22.05 -11.22 -12.23
N ARG A 110 -20.99 -10.65 -11.65
CA ARG A 110 -19.85 -10.10 -12.40
C ARG A 110 -18.62 -10.91 -12.04
N VAL A 111 -18.60 -12.12 -12.58
CA VAL A 111 -17.50 -13.07 -12.44
C VAL A 111 -16.42 -12.68 -13.45
N PHE A 112 -15.14 -12.84 -13.08
CA PHE A 112 -14.01 -12.61 -13.98
C PHE A 112 -14.04 -13.50 -15.24
N THR A 113 -14.70 -14.65 -15.17
CA THR A 113 -14.93 -15.59 -16.28
C THR A 113 -16.20 -15.27 -17.09
N GLY A 114 -16.16 -14.19 -17.87
CA GLY A 114 -17.17 -13.82 -18.87
C GLY A 114 -16.73 -14.13 -20.31
N GLN A 115 -16.40 -15.38 -20.60
CA GLN A 115 -15.82 -15.81 -21.87
C GLN A 115 -16.87 -15.96 -22.99
N HIS A 116 -17.43 -14.84 -23.51
CA HIS A 116 -17.94 -14.68 -24.90
C HIS A 116 -18.60 -13.29 -25.20
N SER A 117 -18.03 -12.18 -24.73
CA SER A 117 -18.41 -10.83 -25.21
C SER A 117 -17.15 -10.03 -25.59
N PHE A 118 -16.29 -10.67 -26.38
CA PHE A 118 -14.94 -10.18 -26.72
C PHE A 118 -14.90 -9.06 -27.78
N LEU A 119 -16.05 -8.55 -28.24
CA LEU A 119 -16.08 -7.44 -29.18
C LEU A 119 -16.91 -6.30 -28.59
N ILE A 120 -16.22 -5.42 -27.87
CA ILE A 120 -16.65 -4.06 -27.52
C ILE A 120 -17.88 -4.02 -26.59
N SER A 121 -17.71 -4.42 -25.33
CA SER A 121 -18.63 -4.04 -24.26
C SER A 121 -17.87 -3.16 -23.27
N ASP A 122 -18.14 -1.86 -23.38
CA ASP A 122 -17.79 -0.76 -22.47
C ASP A 122 -16.66 -1.03 -21.47
N TRP A 123 -15.48 -0.50 -21.81
CA TRP A 123 -14.33 -0.35 -20.91
C TRP A 123 -14.65 0.67 -19.80
N ASP A 124 -15.71 0.42 -19.04
CA ASP A 124 -16.12 1.25 -17.93
C ASP A 124 -15.22 0.91 -16.73
N THR A 125 -14.07 1.59 -16.70
CA THR A 125 -13.08 1.56 -15.62
C THR A 125 -13.70 1.78 -14.24
N ARG A 126 -14.93 2.32 -14.15
CA ARG A 126 -15.70 2.47 -12.91
C ARG A 126 -16.09 1.14 -12.26
N TYR A 127 -16.09 0.03 -12.99
CA TYR A 127 -16.40 -1.31 -12.46
C TYR A 127 -15.21 -2.26 -12.40
N PHE A 128 -14.04 -1.81 -12.84
CA PHE A 128 -12.79 -2.56 -12.65
C PHE A 128 -12.53 -2.74 -11.16
N TRP A 129 -12.08 -3.94 -10.75
CA TRP A 129 -11.81 -4.27 -9.33
C TRP A 129 -13.00 -4.20 -8.37
N ALA A 130 -14.22 -4.41 -8.87
CA ALA A 130 -15.44 -4.47 -8.07
C ALA A 130 -16.16 -5.83 -8.15
N TRP A 131 -15.41 -6.94 -8.25
CA TRP A 131 -16.00 -8.28 -8.36
C TRP A 131 -16.76 -8.71 -7.10
N THR A 132 -17.71 -9.62 -7.31
CA THR A 132 -18.59 -10.18 -6.28
C THR A 132 -17.94 -11.30 -5.49
N ASP A 133 -17.01 -12.03 -6.06
CA ASP A 133 -16.40 -13.21 -5.46
C ASP A 133 -14.92 -12.96 -5.17
N PHE A 134 -14.43 -13.53 -4.07
CA PHE A 134 -13.02 -13.43 -3.69
C PHE A 134 -12.10 -14.13 -4.70
N GLN A 135 -12.59 -15.19 -5.35
CA GLN A 135 -11.81 -15.99 -6.29
C GLN A 135 -11.37 -15.17 -7.50
N SER A 136 -12.24 -14.36 -8.08
CA SER A 136 -11.93 -13.43 -9.18
C SER A 136 -10.76 -12.50 -8.87
N TYR A 137 -10.62 -12.05 -7.62
CA TYR A 137 -9.47 -11.25 -7.21
C TYR A 137 -8.18 -12.07 -7.19
N VAL A 138 -8.23 -13.30 -6.68
CA VAL A 138 -7.07 -14.19 -6.66
C VAL A 138 -6.66 -14.59 -8.08
N ASP A 139 -7.61 -14.93 -8.94
CA ASP A 139 -7.36 -15.32 -10.33
C ASP A 139 -6.69 -14.18 -11.11
N PHE A 140 -7.17 -12.94 -10.95
CA PHE A 140 -6.52 -11.79 -11.55
C PHE A 140 -5.09 -11.59 -11.04
N LEU A 141 -4.87 -11.74 -9.72
CA LEU A 141 -3.53 -11.56 -9.15
C LEU A 141 -2.56 -12.66 -9.60
N LEU A 142 -3.03 -13.89 -9.72
CA LEU A 142 -2.25 -14.99 -10.27
C LEU A 142 -1.92 -14.73 -11.74
N PHE A 143 -2.91 -14.31 -12.54
CA PHE A 143 -2.69 -13.93 -13.93
C PHE A 143 -1.65 -12.81 -14.06
N PHE A 144 -1.82 -11.73 -13.30
CA PHE A 144 -0.87 -10.62 -13.25
C PHE A 144 0.53 -11.09 -12.83
N SER A 145 0.63 -11.91 -11.79
CA SER A 145 1.91 -12.42 -11.28
C SER A 145 2.61 -13.33 -12.30
N ILE A 146 1.88 -14.21 -13.00
CA ILE A 146 2.44 -15.10 -14.01
C ILE A 146 2.94 -14.30 -15.22
N ILE A 147 2.12 -13.38 -15.74
CA ILE A 147 2.48 -12.56 -16.90
C ILE A 147 3.66 -11.65 -16.56
N SER A 148 3.63 -10.95 -15.42
CA SER A 148 4.74 -10.09 -15.01
C SER A 148 6.02 -10.89 -14.73
N SER A 149 5.93 -12.09 -14.15
CA SER A 149 7.08 -12.99 -13.99
C SER A 149 7.66 -13.45 -15.34
N LEU A 150 6.80 -13.82 -16.29
CA LEU A 150 7.22 -14.24 -17.62
C LEU A 150 7.93 -13.11 -18.36
N ILE A 151 7.35 -11.90 -18.37
CA ILE A 151 7.99 -10.72 -18.98
C ILE A 151 9.32 -10.44 -18.28
N THR A 152 9.37 -10.53 -16.95
CA THR A 152 10.61 -10.31 -16.18
C THR A 152 11.68 -11.34 -16.52
N TYR A 153 11.29 -12.60 -16.70
CA TYR A 153 12.20 -13.66 -17.12
C TYR A 153 12.74 -13.41 -18.54
N LEU A 154 11.89 -13.02 -19.48
CA LEU A 154 12.29 -12.72 -20.85
C LEU A 154 13.20 -11.49 -20.96
N MET A 155 13.05 -10.52 -20.06
CA MET A 155 13.81 -9.27 -20.04
C MET A 155 14.85 -9.21 -18.92
N PHE A 156 15.23 -10.35 -18.35
CA PHE A 156 16.06 -10.42 -17.15
C PHE A 156 17.44 -9.78 -17.34
N ASP A 157 18.03 -9.93 -18.52
CA ASP A 157 19.35 -9.38 -18.86
C ASP A 157 19.36 -7.86 -19.06
N SER A 158 18.18 -7.22 -19.13
CA SER A 158 18.06 -5.77 -19.31
C SER A 158 18.04 -5.05 -17.95
N PRO A 159 19.13 -4.35 -17.55
CA PRO A 159 19.15 -3.65 -16.27
C PRO A 159 18.13 -2.52 -16.22
N VAL A 160 17.90 -1.83 -17.35
CA VAL A 160 16.90 -0.76 -17.46
C VAL A 160 15.50 -1.29 -17.12
N PHE A 161 15.16 -2.47 -17.61
CA PHE A 161 13.87 -3.09 -17.35
C PHE A 161 13.70 -3.45 -15.87
N ILE A 162 14.73 -4.04 -15.24
CA ILE A 162 14.70 -4.37 -13.81
C ILE A 162 14.55 -3.11 -12.96
N GLU A 163 15.30 -2.05 -13.24
CA GLU A 163 15.19 -0.78 -12.52
C GLU A 163 13.81 -0.12 -12.72
N LEU A 164 13.19 -0.29 -13.90
CA LEU A 164 11.83 0.18 -14.18
C LEU A 164 10.78 -0.58 -13.37
N ILE A 165 10.89 -1.91 -13.23
CA ILE A 165 10.00 -2.69 -12.34
C ILE A 165 10.12 -2.17 -10.92
N GLY A 166 11.36 -2.00 -10.43
CA GLY A 166 11.62 -1.46 -9.10
C GLY A 166 10.96 -0.11 -8.90
N PHE A 167 11.15 0.81 -9.85
CA PHE A 167 10.53 2.13 -9.85
C PHE A 167 9.00 2.06 -9.82
N MET A 168 8.39 1.29 -10.73
CA MET A 168 6.93 1.14 -10.78
C MET A 168 6.37 0.56 -9.47
N ALA A 169 7.06 -0.40 -8.86
CA ALA A 169 6.66 -1.01 -7.61
C ALA A 169 6.57 -0.01 -6.45
N VAL A 170 7.56 0.87 -6.30
CA VAL A 170 7.55 1.88 -5.23
C VAL A 170 6.73 3.12 -5.61
N PHE A 171 6.62 3.44 -6.90
CA PHE A 171 5.83 4.56 -7.38
C PHE A 171 4.32 4.32 -7.19
N ILE A 172 3.83 3.12 -7.49
CA ILE A 172 2.43 2.75 -7.21
C ILE A 172 2.13 2.92 -5.71
N GLU A 173 3.03 2.47 -4.83
CA GLU A 173 2.88 2.69 -3.38
C GLU A 173 2.90 4.19 -3.02
N ALA A 174 3.73 5.01 -3.67
CA ALA A 174 3.81 6.44 -3.43
C ALA A 174 2.54 7.19 -3.82
N THR A 175 1.74 6.65 -4.75
CA THR A 175 0.48 7.28 -5.18
C THR A 175 -0.69 7.07 -4.22
N LEU A 176 -0.56 6.28 -3.15
CA LEU A 176 -1.67 5.98 -2.24
C LEU A 176 -2.23 7.22 -1.51
N GLY A 177 -1.38 8.19 -1.17
CA GLY A 177 -1.80 9.44 -0.53
C GLY A 177 -2.38 10.48 -1.51
N MET A 178 -2.13 10.34 -2.81
CA MET A 178 -2.49 11.34 -3.82
C MET A 178 -4.01 11.57 -3.98
N PRO A 179 -4.87 10.52 -3.98
CA PRO A 179 -6.31 10.73 -4.02
C PRO A 179 -6.83 11.60 -2.87
N GLN A 180 -6.29 11.41 -1.66
CA GLN A 180 -6.67 12.22 -0.50
C GLN A 180 -6.24 13.68 -0.68
N LEU A 181 -5.01 13.91 -1.12
CA LEU A 181 -4.48 15.24 -1.42
C LEU A 181 -5.37 15.98 -2.44
N PHE A 182 -5.75 15.30 -3.52
CA PHE A 182 -6.61 15.88 -4.55
C PHE A 182 -8.04 16.12 -4.05
N GLN A 183 -8.61 15.19 -3.30
CA GLN A 183 -9.95 15.35 -2.74
C GLN A 183 -10.03 16.55 -1.80
N ASN A 184 -9.03 16.74 -0.94
CA ASN A 184 -8.93 17.92 -0.08
C ASN A 184 -8.80 19.21 -0.91
N TYR A 185 -7.97 19.18 -1.94
CA TYR A 185 -7.75 20.35 -2.80
C TYR A 185 -9.02 20.76 -3.55
N TRP A 186 -9.79 19.80 -4.03
CA TRP A 186 -11.02 20.07 -4.79
C TRP A 186 -12.16 20.51 -3.88
N ASN A 187 -12.34 19.80 -2.75
CA ASN A 187 -13.42 20.08 -1.80
C ASN A 187 -13.14 21.30 -0.91
N LYS A 188 -11.89 21.79 -0.89
CA LYS A 188 -11.40 22.85 0.01
C LYS A 188 -11.78 22.59 1.48
N SER A 189 -11.78 21.31 1.86
CA SER A 189 -12.25 20.82 3.16
C SER A 189 -11.58 19.48 3.47
N THR A 190 -11.19 19.30 4.72
CA THR A 190 -10.67 18.04 5.27
C THR A 190 -11.69 17.33 6.17
N ARG A 191 -12.97 17.75 6.11
CA ARG A 191 -14.05 17.21 6.95
C ARG A 191 -14.26 15.72 6.64
N GLY A 192 -14.21 14.87 7.66
CA GLY A 192 -14.35 13.42 7.55
C GLY A 192 -13.04 12.64 7.40
N MET A 193 -11.89 13.33 7.30
CA MET A 193 -10.58 12.71 7.30
C MET A 193 -10.07 12.47 8.72
N SER A 194 -9.46 11.31 8.98
CA SER A 194 -8.75 11.02 10.23
C SER A 194 -7.35 11.62 10.22
N VAL A 195 -7.16 12.78 10.85
CA VAL A 195 -5.85 13.45 10.97
C VAL A 195 -4.83 12.55 11.68
N SER A 196 -5.27 11.76 12.67
CA SER A 196 -4.42 10.81 13.41
C SER A 196 -3.84 9.72 12.49
N MET A 197 -4.61 9.26 11.50
CA MET A 197 -4.15 8.28 10.52
C MET A 197 -3.05 8.86 9.63
N VAL A 198 -3.23 10.09 9.15
CA VAL A 198 -2.23 10.78 8.31
C VAL A 198 -0.93 10.99 9.09
N LEU A 199 -1.00 11.40 10.37
CA LEU A 199 0.20 11.52 11.20
C LEU A 199 0.95 10.18 11.36
N MET A 200 0.21 9.07 11.50
CA MET A 200 0.81 7.74 11.58
C MET A 200 1.49 7.33 10.26
N TRP A 201 0.88 7.65 9.12
CA TRP A 201 1.50 7.47 7.80
C TRP A 201 2.80 8.28 7.69
N THR A 202 2.77 9.55 8.07
CA THR A 202 3.92 10.44 7.97
C THR A 202 5.08 9.95 8.82
N CYS A 203 4.82 9.54 10.07
CA CYS A 203 5.83 8.94 10.93
C CYS A 203 6.40 7.64 10.34
N GLY A 204 5.54 6.79 9.77
CA GLY A 204 5.94 5.55 9.12
C GLY A 204 6.82 5.79 7.89
N ASP A 205 6.45 6.74 7.03
CA ASP A 205 7.14 7.06 5.79
C ASP A 205 8.46 7.79 6.04
N ILE A 206 8.53 8.65 7.07
CA ILE A 206 9.81 9.23 7.53
C ILE A 206 10.74 8.14 8.02
N PHE A 207 10.26 7.24 8.89
CA PHE A 207 11.06 6.13 9.39
C PHE A 207 11.56 5.24 8.26
N LYS A 208 10.68 4.88 7.32
CA LYS A 208 10.97 4.05 6.15
C LYS A 208 11.99 4.71 5.22
N THR A 209 11.82 5.99 4.93
CA THR A 209 12.76 6.76 4.10
C THR A 209 14.13 6.87 4.75
N GLY A 210 14.18 7.15 6.06
CA GLY A 210 15.43 7.16 6.82
C GLY A 210 16.11 5.79 6.81
N TYR A 211 15.35 4.70 6.95
CA TYR A 211 15.86 3.35 6.83
C TYR A 211 16.47 3.07 5.46
N PHE A 212 15.83 3.51 4.37
CA PHE A 212 16.36 3.35 3.01
C PHE A 212 17.67 4.10 2.78
N ILE A 213 17.79 5.31 3.30
CA ILE A 213 19.03 6.11 3.20
C ILE A 213 20.15 5.44 4.01
N LEU A 214 19.88 5.04 5.26
CA LEU A 214 20.87 4.42 6.14
C LEU A 214 21.35 3.04 5.66
N ARG A 215 20.52 2.33 4.89
CA ARG A 215 20.82 1.00 4.34
C ARG A 215 21.27 1.02 2.89
N GLU A 216 21.51 2.20 2.33
CA GLU A 216 21.93 2.38 0.93
C GLU A 216 21.03 1.60 -0.05
N ALA A 217 19.71 1.63 0.21
CA ALA A 217 18.74 0.93 -0.62
C ALA A 217 18.75 1.51 -2.06
N PRO A 218 18.32 0.72 -3.07
CA PRO A 218 18.24 1.19 -4.45
C PRO A 218 17.53 2.55 -4.56
N SER A 219 17.99 3.41 -5.46
CA SER A 219 17.64 4.83 -5.45
C SER A 219 16.14 5.10 -5.53
N GLN A 220 15.38 4.21 -6.17
CA GLN A 220 13.94 4.30 -6.28
C GLN A 220 13.24 4.37 -4.91
N PHE A 221 13.74 3.63 -3.92
CA PHE A 221 13.12 3.52 -2.60
C PHE A 221 13.14 4.84 -1.84
N TRP A 222 14.30 5.48 -1.72
CA TRP A 222 14.40 6.74 -0.99
C TRP A 222 13.81 7.90 -1.80
N MET A 223 13.90 7.89 -3.15
CA MET A 223 13.26 8.91 -3.99
C MET A 223 11.73 8.89 -3.82
N CYS A 224 11.11 7.70 -3.91
CA CYS A 224 9.67 7.57 -3.70
C CYS A 224 9.28 7.76 -2.23
N GLY A 225 10.14 7.40 -1.28
CA GLY A 225 9.93 7.68 0.14
C GLY A 225 9.87 9.17 0.44
N VAL A 226 10.78 9.97 -0.13
CA VAL A 226 10.73 11.43 -0.03
C VAL A 226 9.45 11.99 -0.66
N LEU A 227 9.00 11.44 -1.79
CA LEU A 227 7.73 11.83 -2.40
C LEU A 227 6.54 11.53 -1.47
N GLN A 228 6.50 10.35 -0.85
CA GLN A 228 5.47 9.97 0.13
C GLN A 228 5.42 10.94 1.31
N VAL A 229 6.57 11.18 1.96
CA VAL A 229 6.68 12.14 3.06
C VAL A 229 6.23 13.54 2.63
N SER A 230 6.55 13.96 1.40
CA SER A 230 6.13 15.25 0.87
C SER A 230 4.61 15.35 0.69
N VAL A 231 3.98 14.32 0.12
CA VAL A 231 2.52 14.23 -0.04
C VAL A 231 1.82 14.31 1.30
N ASP A 232 2.32 13.57 2.29
CA ASP A 232 1.82 13.55 3.64
C ASP A 232 1.88 14.92 4.34
N ILE A 233 3.03 15.59 4.24
CA ILE A 233 3.19 16.95 4.75
C ILE A 233 2.20 17.91 4.07
N ILE A 234 2.01 17.80 2.75
CA ILE A 234 1.03 18.62 2.03
C ILE A 234 -0.39 18.36 2.53
N ILE A 235 -0.77 17.11 2.80
CA ILE A 235 -2.08 16.77 3.37
C ILE A 235 -2.23 17.40 4.77
N LEU A 236 -1.21 17.31 5.62
CA LEU A 236 -1.24 17.94 6.95
C LEU A 236 -1.32 19.46 6.86
N LEU A 237 -0.66 20.09 5.89
CA LEU A 237 -0.81 21.52 5.61
C LEU A 237 -2.23 21.87 5.16
N GLN A 238 -2.85 21.04 4.31
CA GLN A 238 -4.26 21.21 3.92
C GLN A 238 -5.20 21.13 5.13
N VAL A 239 -4.91 20.28 6.11
CA VAL A 239 -5.68 20.21 7.38
C VAL A 239 -5.59 21.54 8.13
N HIS A 240 -4.41 22.17 8.19
CA HIS A 240 -4.25 23.46 8.84
C HIS A 240 -4.95 24.59 8.07
N VAL A 241 -4.75 24.68 6.76
CA VAL A 241 -5.30 25.75 5.90
C VAL A 241 -6.82 25.69 5.79
N TYR A 242 -7.41 24.49 5.67
CA TYR A 242 -8.85 24.35 5.53
C TYR A 242 -9.59 24.27 6.88
N ARG A 243 -8.89 24.41 8.01
CA ARG A 243 -9.49 24.42 9.35
C ARG A 243 -10.48 25.57 9.52
N ASP A 244 -10.15 26.74 9.00
CA ASP A 244 -10.93 27.97 9.21
C ASP A 244 -12.12 28.09 8.23
N ASN A 245 -12.02 27.48 7.04
CA ASN A 245 -13.15 27.37 6.10
C ASN A 245 -14.30 26.50 6.65
N ALA A 246 -14.04 25.64 7.64
CA ALA A 246 -15.06 24.86 8.31
C ALA A 246 -15.95 25.72 9.24
N PHE A 247 -15.44 26.85 9.73
CA PHE A 247 -16.15 27.76 10.63
C PHE A 247 -17.00 28.80 9.89
N ILE A 248 -16.57 29.26 8.70
CA ILE A 248 -17.27 30.32 7.94
C ILE A 248 -18.60 29.86 7.31
N ARG A 249 -18.85 28.55 7.19
CA ARG A 249 -20.07 27.98 6.56
C ARG A 249 -21.18 27.60 7.56
N LYS A 250 -21.08 28.04 8.81
CA LYS A 250 -22.06 27.76 9.87
C LYS A 250 -23.05 28.90 10.16
N ASP A 251 -22.91 30.01 9.45
CA ASP A 251 -23.82 31.17 9.48
C ASP A 251 -24.63 31.24 8.17
#